data_AF-A0A094B9W7-F1
#
_entry.id   AF-A0A094B9W7-F1
#
_cell.length_a   1.000
_cell.length_b   1.000
_cell.length_c   1.000
_cell.angle_alpha   90.00
_cell.angle_beta   90.00
_cell.angle_gamma   90.00
#
_symmetry.space_group_name_H-M   'P 1'
#
loop_
_entity.id
_entity.type
_entity.pdbx_description
1 polymer ?
#
loop_
_entity_poly.entity_id
_entity_poly.type
_entity_poly.pdbx_seq_one_letter_code
_entity_poly.pdbx_strand_id
1 'polypeptide(L)'
;NFSPSLLAEIQSLESTALKPLNTASPAPSTITTAISALSALIDTHPTYPSAYNNRAQALRLLHGSDLTVREAEESGIMRDLAEAIRLCTPTSTGLQADILAKAYTQRGAILLLTSTTMRGRETDGEKDGGAVQTLVLGGKSADEVEEMARADFREGKRWGSEVAGEMDVKMNPVRKLCGEIVREAMVRDLRESGVLPPEA
;
A
#
# COMPACT_ATOMS: atom_id res chain seq x y z
N ASN A 1 -15.60 -16.97 -14.74
CA ASN A 1 -16.46 -17.37 -13.60
C ASN A 1 -16.21 -18.82 -13.28
N PHE A 2 -15.78 -19.11 -12.05
CA PHE A 2 -15.59 -20.47 -11.54
C PHE A 2 -16.95 -21.11 -11.25
N SER A 3 -17.08 -22.44 -11.36
CA SER A 3 -18.25 -23.14 -10.85
C SER A 3 -18.28 -23.03 -9.30
N PRO A 4 -19.44 -23.14 -8.65
CA PRO A 4 -19.51 -23.06 -7.18
C PRO A 4 -18.64 -24.11 -6.47
N SER A 5 -18.56 -25.33 -7.01
CA SER A 5 -17.72 -26.40 -6.45
C SER A 5 -16.24 -26.09 -6.57
N LEU A 6 -15.78 -25.63 -7.75
CA LEU A 6 -14.40 -25.26 -7.98
C LEU A 6 -14.01 -24.03 -7.14
N LEU A 7 -14.90 -23.05 -7.02
CA LEU A 7 -14.65 -21.87 -6.18
C LEU A 7 -14.45 -22.27 -4.71
N ALA A 8 -15.29 -23.18 -4.19
CA ALA A 8 -15.16 -23.68 -2.82
C ALA A 8 -13.83 -24.43 -2.59
N GLU A 9 -13.40 -25.23 -3.58
CA GLU A 9 -12.10 -25.91 -3.55
C GLU A 9 -10.93 -24.91 -3.51
N ILE A 10 -10.94 -23.92 -4.42
CA ILE A 10 -9.91 -22.87 -4.48
C ILE A 10 -9.84 -22.11 -3.15
N GLN A 11 -10.99 -21.73 -2.58
CA GLN A 11 -11.07 -21.02 -1.29
C GLN A 11 -10.55 -21.90 -0.13
N SER A 12 -10.77 -23.21 -0.17
CA SER A 12 -10.25 -24.13 0.85
C SER A 12 -8.71 -24.23 0.78
N LEU A 13 -8.15 -24.31 -0.43
CA LEU A 13 -6.70 -24.30 -0.65
C LEU A 13 -6.08 -22.98 -0.20
N GLU A 14 -6.70 -21.86 -0.56
CA GLU A 14 -6.28 -20.52 -0.13
C GLU A 14 -6.32 -20.39 1.40
N SER A 15 -7.42 -20.79 2.04
CA SER A 15 -7.52 -20.76 3.50
C SER A 15 -6.46 -21.61 4.18
N THR A 16 -6.12 -22.77 3.60
CA THR A 16 -5.06 -23.65 4.11
C THR A 16 -3.70 -22.97 4.03
N ALA A 17 -3.42 -22.26 2.94
CA ALA A 17 -2.17 -21.52 2.77
C ALA A 17 -2.03 -20.34 3.76
N LEU A 18 -3.14 -19.67 4.07
CA LEU A 18 -3.13 -18.44 4.89
C LEU A 18 -3.20 -18.70 6.39
N LYS A 19 -3.88 -19.75 6.84
CA LYS A 19 -4.09 -20.03 8.26
C LYS A 19 -2.79 -20.03 9.09
N PRO A 20 -1.65 -20.59 8.63
CA PRO A 20 -0.39 -20.52 9.36
C PRO A 20 0.19 -19.11 9.52
N LEU A 21 -0.22 -18.14 8.69
CA LEU A 21 0.23 -16.75 8.76
C LEU A 21 -0.53 -15.93 9.81
N ASN A 22 -1.63 -16.46 10.37
CA ASN A 22 -2.46 -15.78 11.37
C ASN A 22 -1.84 -15.82 12.77
N THR A 23 -0.58 -15.40 12.88
CA THR A 23 0.16 -15.23 14.13
C THR A 23 0.87 -13.89 14.10
N ALA A 24 1.25 -13.34 15.26
CA ALA A 24 1.85 -12.00 15.33
C ALA A 24 3.21 -11.91 14.59
N SER A 25 3.95 -13.02 14.52
CA SER A 25 5.25 -13.10 13.85
C SER A 25 5.45 -14.51 13.28
N PRO A 26 4.88 -14.82 12.10
CA PRO A 26 5.04 -16.12 11.47
C PRO A 26 6.50 -16.34 11.06
N ALA A 27 7.00 -17.56 11.23
CA ALA A 27 8.37 -17.89 10.86
C ALA A 27 8.60 -17.70 9.34
N PRO A 28 9.80 -17.26 8.90
CA PRO A 28 10.11 -17.08 7.47
C PRO A 28 9.82 -18.31 6.62
N SER A 29 10.11 -19.52 7.12
CA SER A 29 9.80 -20.78 6.43
C SER A 29 8.30 -21.00 6.23
N THR A 30 7.48 -20.61 7.21
CA THR A 30 6.02 -20.64 7.11
C THR A 30 5.52 -19.67 6.05
N ILE A 31 6.09 -18.46 6.00
CA ILE A 31 5.74 -17.45 5.00
C ILE A 31 6.11 -17.94 3.59
N THR A 32 7.32 -18.46 3.39
CA THR A 32 7.76 -19.03 2.10
C THR A 32 6.89 -20.21 1.66
N THR A 33 6.43 -21.05 2.59
CA THR A 33 5.49 -22.14 2.31
C THR A 33 4.15 -21.61 1.80
N ALA A 34 3.60 -20.58 2.44
CA ALA A 34 2.36 -19.94 2.00
C ALA A 34 2.52 -19.27 0.62
N ILE A 35 3.64 -18.57 0.38
CA ILE A 35 3.95 -17.97 -0.94
C ILE A 35 4.00 -19.05 -2.03
N SER A 36 4.59 -20.20 -1.75
CA SER A 36 4.67 -21.32 -2.69
C SER A 36 3.28 -21.87 -3.01
N ALA A 37 2.43 -22.06 -2.00
CA ALA A 37 1.05 -22.53 -2.18
C ALA A 37 0.19 -21.52 -2.96
N LEU A 38 0.32 -20.23 -2.67
CA LEU A 38 -0.37 -19.15 -3.40
C LEU A 38 0.11 -19.04 -4.85
N SER A 39 1.41 -19.28 -5.09
CA SER A 39 1.94 -19.32 -6.46
C SER A 39 1.37 -20.49 -7.25
N ALA A 40 1.28 -21.69 -6.66
CA ALA A 40 0.63 -22.83 -7.30
C ALA A 40 -0.86 -22.56 -7.61
N LEU A 41 -1.57 -21.85 -6.72
CA LEU A 41 -2.94 -21.40 -6.97
C LEU A 41 -3.03 -20.44 -8.16
N ILE A 42 -2.10 -19.49 -8.27
CA ILE A 42 -2.03 -18.54 -9.38
C ILE A 42 -1.74 -19.27 -10.70
N ASP A 43 -0.80 -20.21 -10.69
CA ASP A 43 -0.43 -20.98 -11.89
C ASP A 43 -1.60 -21.84 -12.38
N THR A 44 -2.37 -22.43 -11.45
CA THR A 44 -3.53 -23.28 -11.78
C THR A 44 -4.78 -22.47 -12.12
N HIS A 45 -4.95 -21.31 -11.48
CA HIS A 45 -6.13 -20.46 -11.59
C HIS A 45 -5.74 -18.99 -11.80
N PRO A 46 -5.17 -18.62 -12.96
CA PRO A 46 -4.60 -17.29 -13.19
C PRO A 46 -5.63 -16.15 -13.15
N THR A 47 -6.92 -16.47 -13.23
CA THR A 47 -8.03 -15.50 -13.11
C THR A 47 -8.63 -15.45 -11.70
N TYR A 48 -8.00 -16.03 -10.68
CA TYR A 48 -8.44 -15.95 -9.28
C TYR A 48 -7.74 -14.78 -8.56
N PRO A 49 -8.39 -13.61 -8.43
CA PRO A 49 -7.73 -12.38 -7.98
C PRO A 49 -7.24 -12.41 -6.53
N SER A 50 -7.91 -13.18 -5.66
CA SER A 50 -7.59 -13.22 -4.23
C SER A 50 -6.19 -13.78 -3.97
N ALA A 51 -5.74 -14.78 -4.75
CA ALA A 51 -4.42 -15.37 -4.57
C ALA A 51 -3.28 -14.36 -4.82
N TYR A 52 -3.42 -13.46 -5.81
CA TYR A 52 -2.43 -12.39 -6.05
C TYR A 52 -2.36 -11.43 -4.86
N ASN A 53 -3.51 -10.95 -4.38
CA ASN A 53 -3.58 -10.03 -3.24
C ASN A 53 -2.97 -10.64 -1.96
N ASN A 54 -3.23 -11.92 -1.76
CA ASN A 54 -2.71 -12.68 -0.62
C ASN A 54 -1.21 -12.97 -0.76
N ARG A 55 -0.72 -13.26 -1.97
CA ARG A 55 0.71 -13.47 -2.21
C ARG A 55 1.50 -12.18 -2.02
N ALA A 56 0.98 -11.04 -2.47
CA ALA A 56 1.54 -9.72 -2.20
C ALA A 56 1.68 -9.47 -0.68
N GLN A 57 0.62 -9.75 0.10
CA GLN A 57 0.69 -9.59 1.56
C GLN A 57 1.69 -10.55 2.21
N ALA A 58 1.76 -11.82 1.77
CA ALA A 58 2.73 -12.78 2.29
C ALA A 58 4.18 -12.37 1.97
N LEU A 59 4.45 -11.84 0.78
CA LEU A 59 5.74 -11.28 0.40
C LEU A 59 6.12 -10.09 1.28
N ARG A 60 5.17 -9.20 1.61
CA ARG A 60 5.40 -8.11 2.57
C ARG A 60 5.73 -8.63 3.98
N LEU A 61 5.15 -9.74 4.42
CA LEU A 61 5.55 -10.37 5.69
C LEU A 61 6.98 -10.92 5.63
N LEU A 62 7.42 -11.46 4.48
CA LEU A 62 8.75 -12.05 4.32
C LEU A 62 9.85 -10.99 4.26
N HIS A 63 9.63 -9.94 3.48
CA HIS A 63 10.62 -8.89 3.22
C HIS A 63 10.57 -7.74 4.23
N GLY A 64 9.50 -7.67 5.03
CA GLY A 64 9.26 -6.62 6.02
C GLY A 64 8.22 -5.60 5.56
N SER A 65 7.59 -4.92 6.50
CA SER A 65 6.58 -3.90 6.21
C SER A 65 7.16 -2.63 5.59
N ASP A 66 8.48 -2.44 5.71
CA ASP A 66 9.21 -1.24 5.34
C ASP A 66 9.82 -1.32 3.92
N LEU A 67 9.01 -1.72 2.94
CA LEU A 67 9.43 -1.84 1.53
C LEU A 67 9.02 -0.63 0.72
N THR A 68 9.99 -0.03 0.02
CA THR A 68 9.68 0.97 -1.01
C THR A 68 9.27 0.28 -2.30
N VAL A 69 8.79 1.05 -3.29
CA VAL A 69 8.35 0.50 -4.58
C VAL A 69 9.47 -0.32 -5.25
N ARG A 70 10.75 0.06 -5.09
CA ARG A 70 11.86 -0.71 -5.68
C ARG A 70 11.88 -2.16 -5.17
N GLU A 71 11.93 -2.35 -3.85
CA GLU A 71 11.96 -3.70 -3.27
C GLU A 71 10.64 -4.43 -3.57
N ALA A 72 9.52 -3.71 -3.59
CA ALA A 72 8.22 -4.30 -3.91
C ALA A 72 8.09 -4.76 -5.37
N GLU A 73 8.73 -4.09 -6.33
CA GLU A 73 8.77 -4.52 -7.73
C GLU A 73 9.68 -5.74 -7.92
N GLU A 74 10.87 -5.74 -7.31
CA GLU A 74 11.81 -6.87 -7.37
C GLU A 74 11.22 -8.16 -6.80
N SER A 75 10.44 -8.04 -5.72
CA SER A 75 9.72 -9.17 -5.11
C SER A 75 8.40 -9.53 -5.81
N GLY A 76 7.96 -8.77 -6.82
CA GLY A 76 6.71 -9.01 -7.55
C GLY A 76 5.42 -8.57 -6.83
N ILE A 77 5.53 -7.89 -5.68
CA ILE A 77 4.38 -7.40 -4.89
C ILE A 77 3.54 -6.43 -5.71
N MET A 78 4.18 -5.46 -6.38
CA MET A 78 3.47 -4.45 -7.16
C MET A 78 2.73 -5.07 -8.35
N ARG A 79 3.34 -6.07 -9.00
CA ARG A 79 2.73 -6.84 -10.08
C ARG A 79 1.49 -7.61 -9.60
N ASP A 80 1.59 -8.28 -8.45
CA ASP A 80 0.47 -9.02 -7.87
C ASP A 80 -0.70 -8.10 -7.50
N LEU A 81 -0.42 -6.97 -6.86
CA LEU A 81 -1.46 -5.98 -6.51
C LEU A 81 -2.12 -5.40 -7.77
N ALA A 82 -1.33 -5.06 -8.79
CA ALA A 82 -1.85 -4.57 -10.07
C ALA A 82 -2.75 -5.61 -10.76
N GLU A 83 -2.35 -6.88 -10.76
CA GLU A 83 -3.12 -7.96 -11.38
C GLU A 83 -4.43 -8.25 -10.62
N ALA A 84 -4.39 -8.23 -9.28
CA ALA A 84 -5.60 -8.35 -8.46
C ALA A 84 -6.60 -7.22 -8.76
N ILE A 85 -6.11 -5.97 -8.87
CA ILE A 85 -6.94 -4.81 -9.24
C ILE A 85 -7.52 -4.98 -10.65
N ARG A 86 -6.70 -5.40 -11.61
CA ARG A 86 -7.11 -5.62 -13.00
C ARG A 86 -8.22 -6.67 -13.11
N LEU A 87 -8.07 -7.81 -12.43
CA LEU A 87 -9.04 -8.91 -12.45
C LEU A 87 -10.36 -8.57 -11.73
N CYS A 88 -10.33 -7.64 -10.79
CA CYS A 88 -11.53 -7.16 -10.09
C CYS A 88 -12.17 -5.93 -10.73
N THR A 89 -11.61 -5.38 -11.83
CA THR A 89 -12.12 -4.18 -12.50
C THR A 89 -12.65 -4.52 -13.91
N PRO A 90 -13.93 -4.26 -14.22
CA PRO A 90 -14.95 -3.64 -13.36
C PRO A 90 -15.44 -4.59 -12.25
N THR A 91 -15.79 -4.01 -11.11
CA THR A 91 -16.30 -4.73 -9.95
C THR A 91 -17.72 -5.22 -10.21
N SER A 92 -17.98 -6.50 -9.96
CA SER A 92 -19.29 -7.14 -10.14
C SER A 92 -19.83 -7.83 -8.89
N THR A 93 -18.98 -8.08 -7.88
CA THR A 93 -19.36 -8.78 -6.64
C THR A 93 -18.79 -8.11 -5.40
N GLY A 94 -19.40 -8.35 -4.24
CA GLY A 94 -18.88 -7.89 -2.95
C GLY A 94 -17.50 -8.47 -2.61
N LEU A 95 -17.21 -9.70 -3.04
CA LEU A 95 -15.88 -10.30 -2.88
C LEU A 95 -14.81 -9.54 -3.68
N GLN A 96 -15.12 -9.15 -4.92
CA GLN A 96 -14.21 -8.32 -5.72
C GLN A 96 -13.99 -6.95 -5.07
N ALA A 97 -15.02 -6.35 -4.46
CA ALA A 97 -14.87 -5.10 -3.73
C ALA A 97 -13.93 -5.24 -2.53
N ASP A 98 -14.06 -6.30 -1.72
CA ASP A 98 -13.13 -6.57 -0.60
C ASP A 98 -11.69 -6.76 -1.07
N ILE A 99 -11.49 -7.47 -2.18
CA ILE A 99 -10.17 -7.65 -2.79
C ILE A 99 -9.59 -6.29 -3.25
N LEU A 100 -10.39 -5.46 -3.91
CA LEU A 100 -9.97 -4.11 -4.33
C LEU A 100 -9.60 -3.25 -3.11
N ALA A 101 -10.42 -3.26 -2.06
CA ALA A 101 -10.17 -2.51 -0.84
C ALA A 101 -8.79 -2.85 -0.27
N LYS A 102 -8.48 -4.14 -0.15
CA LYS A 102 -7.19 -4.64 0.34
C LYS A 102 -6.03 -4.33 -0.61
N ALA A 103 -6.20 -4.53 -1.92
CA ALA A 103 -5.14 -4.34 -2.90
C ALA A 103 -4.71 -2.87 -3.01
N TYR A 104 -5.69 -1.95 -3.11
CA TYR A 104 -5.42 -0.51 -3.10
C TYR A 104 -4.79 -0.05 -1.78
N THR A 105 -5.25 -0.56 -0.64
CA THR A 105 -4.65 -0.20 0.67
C THR A 105 -3.18 -0.62 0.75
N GLN A 106 -2.85 -1.84 0.30
CA GLN A 106 -1.48 -2.34 0.29
C GLN A 106 -0.58 -1.52 -0.64
N ARG A 107 -1.05 -1.23 -1.86
CA ARG A 107 -0.27 -0.45 -2.84
C ARG A 107 -0.07 0.99 -2.38
N GLY A 108 -1.11 1.61 -1.82
CA GLY A 108 -1.04 2.94 -1.22
C GLY A 108 -0.02 3.02 -0.07
N ALA A 109 0.07 1.99 0.77
CA ALA A 109 1.06 1.94 1.85
C ALA A 109 2.51 1.90 1.33
N ILE A 110 2.77 1.10 0.28
CA ILE A 110 4.10 1.03 -0.36
C ILE A 110 4.48 2.38 -0.98
N LEU A 111 3.55 3.02 -1.69
CA LEU A 111 3.76 4.34 -2.29
C LEU A 111 4.01 5.42 -1.23
N LEU A 112 3.25 5.42 -0.13
CA LEU A 112 3.44 6.35 0.98
C LEU A 112 4.82 6.20 1.61
N LEU A 113 5.23 4.98 1.92
CA LEU A 113 6.56 4.74 2.48
C LEU A 113 7.64 5.23 1.51
N THR A 114 7.47 4.95 0.22
CA THR A 114 8.41 5.38 -0.83
C THR A 114 8.55 6.89 -0.87
N SER A 115 7.45 7.65 -0.92
CA SER A 115 7.50 9.12 -0.90
C SER A 115 8.14 9.65 0.40
N THR A 116 7.87 9.03 1.54
CA THR A 116 8.46 9.40 2.83
C THR A 116 9.98 9.18 2.84
N THR A 117 10.45 8.03 2.33
CA THR A 117 11.88 7.73 2.21
C THR A 117 12.58 8.66 1.22
N MET A 118 11.91 9.05 0.12
CA MET A 118 12.45 10.01 -0.84
C MET A 118 12.70 11.38 -0.18
N ARG A 119 11.74 11.89 0.60
CA ARG A 119 11.91 13.17 1.33
C ARG A 119 13.08 13.12 2.32
N GLY A 120 13.26 12.01 3.04
CA GLY A 120 14.37 11.85 3.98
C GLY A 120 15.75 11.87 3.30
N ARG A 121 15.86 11.30 2.09
CA ARG A 121 17.11 11.33 1.32
C ARG A 121 17.43 12.69 0.72
N GLU A 122 16.40 13.44 0.30
CA GLU A 122 16.56 14.82 -0.15
C GLU A 122 17.13 15.72 0.95
N THR A 123 16.71 15.50 2.21
CA THR A 123 17.26 16.23 3.36
C THR A 123 18.69 15.84 3.73
N ASP A 124 19.08 14.59 3.48
CA ASP A 124 20.42 14.07 3.78
C ASP A 124 21.46 14.33 2.66
N GLY A 125 21.06 14.98 1.55
CA GLY A 125 21.96 15.40 0.49
C GLY A 125 22.50 14.27 -0.41
N GLU A 126 21.94 13.06 -0.30
CA GLU A 126 22.34 11.88 -1.08
C GLU A 126 21.78 11.97 -2.52
N LYS A 127 22.64 12.32 -3.49
CA LYS A 127 22.26 12.43 -4.92
C LYS A 127 22.23 11.10 -5.67
N ASP A 128 22.73 10.01 -5.07
CA ASP A 128 23.07 8.78 -5.79
C ASP A 128 21.94 7.72 -5.80
N GLY A 129 20.92 7.88 -4.95
CA GLY A 129 19.74 6.97 -4.93
C GLY A 129 18.76 7.17 -6.10
N GLY A 130 18.92 8.24 -6.90
CA GLY A 130 17.96 8.66 -7.92
C GLY A 130 17.95 7.79 -9.20
N ALA A 131 19.06 7.12 -9.55
CA ALA A 131 19.17 6.42 -10.83
C ALA A 131 18.27 5.17 -10.91
N VAL A 132 18.12 4.41 -9.82
CA VAL A 132 17.26 3.22 -9.77
C VAL A 132 15.78 3.59 -9.58
N GLN A 133 15.50 4.67 -8.83
CA GLN A 133 14.14 5.18 -8.60
C GLN A 133 13.50 5.74 -9.89
N THR A 134 14.32 6.35 -10.78
CA THR A 134 13.88 6.91 -12.06
C THR A 134 13.34 5.83 -13.01
N LEU A 135 13.89 4.62 -12.98
CA LEU A 135 13.42 3.50 -13.82
C LEU A 135 12.08 2.94 -13.34
N VAL A 136 11.88 2.84 -12.03
CA VAL A 136 10.70 2.19 -11.45
C VAL A 136 9.49 3.12 -11.39
N LEU A 137 9.71 4.39 -11.03
CA LEU A 137 8.63 5.39 -10.91
C LEU A 137 8.57 6.37 -12.07
N GLY A 138 9.36 6.17 -13.12
CA GLY A 138 9.37 7.03 -14.31
C GLY A 138 9.81 8.47 -14.03
N GLY A 139 10.71 8.66 -13.05
CA GLY A 139 11.24 9.98 -12.69
C GLY A 139 10.32 10.87 -11.84
N LYS A 140 9.28 10.29 -11.21
CA LYS A 140 8.35 11.03 -10.33
C LYS A 140 9.02 11.60 -9.09
N SER A 141 8.60 12.79 -8.68
CA SER A 141 9.00 13.44 -7.43
C SER A 141 8.34 12.78 -6.21
N ALA A 142 8.86 13.07 -5.01
CA ALA A 142 8.25 12.58 -3.77
C ALA A 142 6.78 13.01 -3.62
N ASP A 143 6.43 14.23 -4.02
CA ASP A 143 5.05 14.75 -4.01
C ASP A 143 4.14 13.99 -4.97
N GLU A 144 4.61 13.68 -6.18
CA GLU A 144 3.84 12.91 -7.15
C GLU A 144 3.55 11.48 -6.65
N VAL A 145 4.53 10.86 -5.99
CA VAL A 145 4.39 9.52 -5.41
C VAL A 145 3.44 9.54 -4.21
N GLU A 146 3.47 10.58 -3.39
CA GLU A 146 2.51 10.77 -2.29
C GLU A 146 1.08 10.95 -2.82
N GLU A 147 0.89 11.69 -3.92
CA GLU A 147 -0.44 11.83 -4.53
C GLU A 147 -0.94 10.50 -5.13
N MET A 148 -0.04 9.67 -5.68
CA MET A 148 -0.38 8.29 -6.08
C MET A 148 -0.82 7.45 -4.87
N ALA A 149 -0.12 7.53 -3.74
CA ALA A 149 -0.51 6.85 -2.51
C ALA A 149 -1.90 7.31 -2.04
N ARG A 150 -2.16 8.61 -2.09
CA ARG A 150 -3.46 9.19 -1.73
C ARG A 150 -4.58 8.74 -2.68
N ALA A 151 -4.30 8.63 -3.97
CA ALA A 151 -5.26 8.10 -4.94
C ALA A 151 -5.62 6.64 -4.63
N ASP A 152 -4.65 5.82 -4.27
CA ASP A 152 -4.88 4.44 -3.85
C ASP A 152 -5.68 4.37 -2.55
N PHE A 153 -5.39 5.19 -1.54
CA PHE A 153 -6.20 5.20 -0.32
C PHE A 153 -7.65 5.68 -0.57
N ARG A 154 -7.85 6.62 -1.50
CA ARG A 154 -9.20 7.03 -1.93
C ARG A 154 -9.97 5.85 -2.54
N GLU A 155 -9.35 5.08 -3.43
CA GLU A 155 -9.97 3.89 -3.99
C GLU A 155 -10.17 2.80 -2.92
N GLY A 156 -9.18 2.53 -2.06
CA GLY A 156 -9.32 1.60 -0.95
C GLY A 156 -10.52 1.92 -0.05
N LYS A 157 -10.69 3.20 0.31
CA LYS A 157 -11.83 3.70 1.07
C LYS A 157 -13.15 3.50 0.31
N ARG A 158 -13.19 3.82 -0.98
CA ARG A 158 -14.37 3.63 -1.84
C ARG A 158 -14.86 2.19 -1.82
N TRP A 159 -13.95 1.23 -1.72
CA TRP A 159 -14.27 -0.20 -1.68
C TRP A 159 -14.45 -0.76 -0.26
N GLY A 160 -14.36 0.06 0.78
CA GLY A 160 -14.71 -0.31 2.16
C GLY A 160 -13.52 -0.56 3.11
N SER A 161 -12.29 -0.21 2.72
CA SER A 161 -11.14 -0.30 3.64
C SER A 161 -11.17 0.83 4.68
N GLU A 162 -11.32 0.47 5.95
CA GLU A 162 -11.28 1.42 7.08
C GLU A 162 -9.91 2.09 7.21
N VAL A 163 -8.83 1.31 7.12
CA VAL A 163 -7.45 1.82 7.16
C VAL A 163 -7.20 2.82 6.04
N ALA A 164 -7.63 2.51 4.81
CA ALA A 164 -7.53 3.46 3.70
C ALA A 164 -8.39 4.70 3.91
N GLY A 165 -9.56 4.54 4.54
CA GLY A 165 -10.42 5.63 4.97
C GLY A 165 -9.72 6.61 5.90
N GLU A 166 -9.06 6.11 6.94
CA GLU A 166 -8.28 6.95 7.84
C GLU A 166 -7.12 7.66 7.13
N MET A 167 -6.40 6.94 6.27
CA MET A 167 -5.25 7.48 5.55
C MET A 167 -5.65 8.55 4.54
N ASP A 168 -6.75 8.36 3.79
CA ASP A 168 -7.32 9.38 2.90
C ASP A 168 -7.65 10.67 3.65
N VAL A 169 -8.26 10.55 4.84
CA VAL A 169 -8.58 11.72 5.68
C VAL A 169 -7.29 12.38 6.21
N LYS A 170 -6.29 11.62 6.64
CA LYS A 170 -5.00 12.14 7.13
C LYS A 170 -4.22 12.88 6.03
N MET A 171 -4.28 12.38 4.80
CA MET A 171 -3.56 12.92 3.64
C MET A 171 -4.33 14.03 2.89
N ASN A 172 -5.50 14.43 3.37
CA ASN A 172 -6.30 15.45 2.69
C ASN A 172 -5.57 16.82 2.68
N PRO A 173 -5.27 17.41 1.50
CA PRO A 173 -4.57 18.69 1.38
C PRO A 173 -5.27 19.82 2.12
N VAL A 174 -6.60 19.83 2.13
CA VAL A 174 -7.37 20.86 2.85
C VAL A 174 -7.13 20.74 4.36
N ARG A 175 -7.07 19.52 4.89
CA ARG A 175 -6.75 19.31 6.31
C ARG A 175 -5.33 19.74 6.65
N LYS A 176 -4.37 19.44 5.75
CA LYS A 176 -2.96 19.84 5.90
C LYS A 176 -2.82 21.36 5.91
N LEU A 177 -3.40 22.05 4.91
CA LEU A 177 -3.40 23.51 4.84
C LEU A 177 -4.14 24.16 6.01
N CYS A 178 -5.31 23.67 6.40
CA CYS A 178 -6.02 24.21 7.56
C CYS A 178 -5.18 24.09 8.85
N GLY A 179 -4.48 22.97 9.03
CA GLY A 179 -3.56 22.79 10.16
C GLY A 179 -2.36 23.73 10.11
N GLU A 180 -1.80 23.97 8.93
CA GLU A 180 -0.71 24.94 8.71
C GLU A 180 -1.16 26.37 8.97
N ILE A 181 -2.29 26.80 8.41
CA ILE A 181 -2.87 28.14 8.62
C ILE A 181 -3.20 28.38 10.09
N VAL A 182 -3.81 27.39 10.78
CA VAL A 182 -4.11 27.52 12.22
C VAL A 182 -2.83 27.59 13.03
N ARG A 183 -1.81 26.78 12.71
CA ARG A 183 -0.51 26.84 13.38
C ARG A 183 0.16 28.19 13.17
N GLU A 184 0.17 28.72 11.95
CA GLU A 184 0.70 30.04 11.62
C GLU A 184 -0.04 31.14 12.37
N ALA A 185 -1.37 31.09 12.43
CA ALA A 185 -2.18 32.04 13.19
C ALA A 185 -1.87 31.98 14.70
N MET A 186 -1.78 30.78 15.28
CA MET A 186 -1.43 30.62 16.70
C MET A 186 -0.01 31.12 17.00
N VAL A 187 0.96 30.84 16.12
CA VAL A 187 2.33 31.34 16.26
C VAL A 187 2.36 32.86 16.18
N ARG A 188 1.58 33.47 15.28
CA ARG A 188 1.43 34.93 15.19
C ARG A 188 0.86 35.52 16.47
N ASP A 189 -0.24 34.95 17.00
CA ASP A 189 -0.87 35.44 18.23
C ASP A 189 0.06 35.31 19.45
N LEU A 190 0.85 34.24 19.53
CA LEU A 190 1.86 34.05 20.57
C LEU A 190 3.01 35.08 20.49
N ARG A 191 3.36 35.54 19.28
CA ARG A 191 4.33 36.63 19.10
C ARG A 191 3.73 37.98 19.46
N GLU A 192 2.50 38.25 19.03
CA GLU A 192 1.79 39.50 19.35
C GLU A 192 1.55 39.66 20.86
N SER A 193 1.32 38.55 21.58
CA SER A 193 1.20 38.54 23.05
C SER A 193 2.54 38.57 23.79
N GLY A 194 3.67 38.58 23.08
CA GLY A 194 5.02 38.64 23.66
C GLY A 194 5.52 37.34 24.30
N VAL A 195 4.80 36.22 24.10
CA VAL A 195 5.21 34.89 24.59
C VAL A 195 6.35 34.33 23.74
N LEU A 196 6.34 34.60 22.43
CA LEU A 196 7.42 34.27 21.50
C LEU A 196 8.17 35.53 21.05
N PRO A 197 9.49 35.44 20.81
CA PRO A 197 10.26 36.57 20.28
C PRO A 197 9.78 36.96 18.87
N PRO A 198 9.97 38.23 18.46
CA PRO A 198 9.67 38.67 17.10
C PRO A 198 10.56 37.95 16.08
N GLU A 199 10.07 37.82 14.84
CA GLU A 199 10.85 37.24 13.74
C GLU A 199 12.13 38.04 13.48
N ALA A 200 13.22 37.32 13.19
CA ALA A 200 14.53 37.88 12.86
C ALA A 200 14.60 38.35 11.40
#